data_AF-A0A957GW45-F1
#
_entry.id   AF-A0A957GW45-F1
#
_cell.length_a   1.000
_cell.length_b   1.000
_cell.length_c   1.000
_cell.angle_alpha   90.00
_cell.angle_beta   90.00
_cell.angle_gamma   90.00
#
_symmetry.space_group_name_H-M   'P 1'
#
loop_
_entity.id
_entity.type
_entity.pdbx_description
1 polymer ?
#
loop_
_entity_poly.entity_id
_entity_poly.type
_entity_poly.pdbx_seq_one_letter_code
_entity_poly.pdbx_strand_id
1 'polypeptide(L)'
;MKIVWIGLLAGLLLGCGGERVVEQETGGKTAVSLPIAPTSRANADVVHVRAVATATDTWTFHVTVTHPDTGWDDYANGWDVVLPDGTVI
;
A
#
# COMPACT_ATOMS: atom_id res chain seq x y z
N MET A 1 -11.84 -8.74 23.81
CA MET A 1 -12.05 -9.05 22.37
C MET A 1 -13.29 -8.28 21.90
N LYS A 2 -13.12 -7.18 21.17
CA LYS A 2 -14.23 -6.34 20.66
C LYS A 2 -13.91 -5.99 19.22
N ILE A 3 -14.48 -6.74 18.29
CA ILE A 3 -14.39 -6.51 16.85
C ILE A 3 -15.50 -5.52 16.51
N VAL A 4 -15.15 -4.34 15.98
CA VAL A 4 -16.12 -3.36 15.48
C VAL A 4 -16.03 -3.37 13.96
N TRP A 5 -17.11 -3.87 13.34
CA TRP A 5 -17.37 -3.75 11.92
C TRP A 5 -17.92 -2.34 11.64
N ILE A 6 -17.24 -1.55 10.81
CA ILE A 6 -17.84 -0.37 10.16
C ILE A 6 -17.92 -0.70 8.68
N GLY A 7 -19.08 -1.23 8.28
CA GLY A 7 -19.50 -1.20 6.89
C GLY A 7 -20.03 0.19 6.59
N LEU A 8 -19.56 0.80 5.50
CA LEU A 8 -20.19 1.98 4.91
C LEU A 8 -20.75 1.57 3.54
N LEU A 9 -22.08 1.48 3.48
CA LEU A 9 -22.87 1.51 2.25
C LEU A 9 -23.20 2.97 1.93
N ALA A 10 -22.99 3.37 0.67
CA ALA A 10 -23.78 4.30 -0.15
C ALA A 10 -22.86 4.77 -1.29
N GLY A 11 -23.14 4.57 -2.57
CA GLY A 11 -24.45 4.57 -3.21
C GLY A 11 -24.69 5.91 -3.89
N LEU A 12 -24.38 5.96 -5.19
CA LEU A 12 -24.97 6.81 -6.22
C LEU A 12 -24.55 8.29 -6.32
N LEU A 13 -23.79 8.60 -7.38
CA LEU A 13 -24.08 9.76 -8.23
C LEU A 13 -23.90 9.35 -9.70
N LEU A 14 -25.01 9.38 -10.45
CA LEU A 14 -25.00 9.41 -11.90
C LEU A 14 -24.31 10.70 -12.37
N GLY A 15 -23.44 10.57 -13.37
CA GLY A 15 -22.94 11.68 -14.17
C GLY A 15 -22.80 11.25 -15.62
N CYS A 16 -23.89 11.33 -16.39
CA CYS A 16 -23.83 11.47 -17.84
C CYS A 16 -23.57 12.94 -18.15
N GLY A 17 -22.56 13.26 -18.96
CA GLY A 17 -22.47 14.59 -19.57
C GLY A 17 -21.06 15.06 -19.93
N GLY A 18 -20.75 14.95 -21.23
CA GLY A 18 -19.97 15.92 -22.01
C GLY A 18 -18.58 16.32 -21.49
N GLU A 19 -17.55 15.68 -22.04
CA GLU A 19 -16.19 16.20 -22.04
C GLU A 19 -16.19 17.62 -22.62
N ARG A 20 -15.88 18.61 -21.79
CA ARG A 20 -15.63 19.98 -22.25
C ARG A 20 -14.19 20.00 -22.75
N VAL A 21 -14.01 20.04 -24.06
CA VAL A 21 -12.76 20.47 -24.69
C VAL A 21 -12.46 21.87 -24.16
N VAL A 22 -11.53 21.97 -23.22
CA VAL A 22 -10.88 23.24 -22.88
C VAL A 22 -9.74 23.37 -23.86
N GLU A 23 -10.00 24.09 -24.95
CA GLU A 23 -8.99 24.53 -25.90
C GLU A 23 -8.08 25.54 -25.17
N GLN A 24 -6.99 25.02 -24.58
CA GLN A 24 -5.96 25.86 -23.98
C GLN A 24 -5.02 26.36 -25.07
N GLU A 25 -5.34 27.54 -25.60
CA GLU A 25 -4.41 28.47 -26.23
C GLU A 25 -3.14 28.59 -25.37
N THR A 26 -2.06 27.91 -25.77
CA THR A 26 -0.77 28.03 -25.07
C THR A 26 0.31 28.43 -26.06
N GLY A 27 0.58 29.73 -26.07
CA GLY A 27 1.83 30.29 -26.58
C GLY A 27 3.02 29.53 -25.99
N GLY A 28 4.01 29.29 -26.85
CA GLY A 28 5.15 28.40 -26.62
C GLY A 28 5.71 28.45 -25.20
N LYS A 29 5.33 27.45 -24.40
CA LYS A 29 6.02 27.09 -23.17
C LYS A 29 6.34 25.61 -23.31
N THR A 30 7.62 25.33 -23.56
CA THR A 30 8.16 23.97 -23.60
C THR A 30 7.66 23.20 -22.38
N ALA A 31 6.76 22.24 -22.59
CA ALA A 31 6.27 21.37 -21.54
C ALA A 31 7.46 20.52 -21.05
N VAL A 32 7.89 20.74 -19.82
CA VAL A 32 8.87 19.88 -19.18
C VAL A 32 8.11 18.63 -18.74
N SER A 33 8.29 17.53 -19.47
CA SER A 33 7.78 16.22 -19.07
C SER A 33 8.55 15.76 -17.84
N LEU A 34 7.91 15.76 -16.68
CA LEU A 34 8.47 15.21 -15.44
C LEU A 34 8.42 13.68 -15.50
N PRO A 35 9.45 12.96 -15.03
CA PRO A 35 9.36 11.51 -14.92
C PRO A 35 8.30 11.14 -13.88
N ILE A 36 7.30 10.39 -14.30
CA ILE A 36 6.34 9.76 -13.41
C ILE A 36 7.07 8.56 -12.79
N ALA A 37 7.46 8.66 -11.52
CA ALA A 37 8.05 7.51 -10.84
C ALA A 37 7.01 6.38 -10.78
N PRO A 38 7.38 5.13 -11.09
CA PRO A 38 6.47 4.02 -10.92
C PRO A 38 6.11 3.92 -9.43
N THR A 39 4.84 4.10 -9.09
CA THR A 39 4.33 3.70 -7.78
C THR A 39 4.25 2.17 -7.80
N SER A 40 5.37 1.50 -7.50
CA SER A 40 5.30 0.08 -7.11
C SER A 40 4.50 0.04 -5.82
N ARG A 41 3.26 -0.43 -5.93
CA ARG A 41 2.44 -0.75 -4.75
C ARG A 41 2.92 -2.12 -4.31
N ALA A 42 3.51 -2.21 -3.12
CA ALA A 42 3.88 -3.49 -2.54
C ALA A 42 2.70 -4.47 -2.66
N ASN A 43 2.93 -5.59 -3.33
CA ASN A 43 1.97 -6.65 -3.64
C ASN A 43 2.25 -7.93 -2.81
N ALA A 44 2.92 -7.75 -1.68
CA ALA A 44 3.12 -8.78 -0.66
C ALA A 44 2.11 -8.57 0.47
N ASP A 45 1.37 -9.62 0.81
CA ASP A 45 0.43 -9.60 1.93
C ASP A 45 0.93 -10.54 3.04
N VAL A 46 0.98 -10.03 4.27
CA VAL A 46 1.21 -10.86 5.47
C VAL A 46 -0.10 -11.54 5.84
N VAL A 47 -0.18 -12.87 5.66
CA VAL A 47 -1.41 -13.64 5.90
C VAL A 47 -1.43 -14.33 7.25
N HIS A 48 -0.27 -14.51 7.88
CA HIS A 48 -0.18 -15.09 9.20
C HIS A 48 1.04 -14.59 9.96
N VAL A 49 0.87 -14.33 11.25
CA VAL A 49 1.96 -14.01 12.18
C VAL A 49 1.76 -14.81 13.46
N ARG A 50 2.80 -15.52 13.87
CA ARG A 50 2.89 -16.16 15.18
C ARG A 50 4.11 -15.63 15.93
N ALA A 51 3.85 -14.95 17.04
CA ALA A 51 4.89 -14.46 17.95
C ALA A 51 5.12 -15.45 19.10
N VAL A 52 6.38 -15.74 19.41
CA VAL A 52 6.79 -16.65 20.48
C VAL A 52 7.81 -15.95 21.36
N ALA A 53 7.54 -15.85 22.67
CA ALA A 53 8.54 -15.45 23.64
C ALA A 53 9.51 -16.62 23.84
N THR A 54 10.79 -16.43 23.52
CA THR A 54 11.81 -17.50 23.58
C THR A 54 12.76 -17.34 24.76
N ALA A 55 12.87 -16.14 25.32
CA ALA A 55 13.58 -15.84 26.56
C ALA A 55 13.03 -14.54 27.18
N THR A 56 13.59 -14.11 28.32
CA THR A 56 13.31 -12.79 28.89
C THR A 56 13.60 -11.71 27.86
N ASP A 57 12.60 -10.87 27.60
CA ASP A 57 12.66 -9.77 26.63
C ASP A 57 13.04 -10.17 25.19
N THR A 58 12.89 -11.45 24.83
CA THR A 58 13.24 -11.97 23.50
C THR A 58 12.04 -12.61 22.83
N TRP A 59 11.77 -12.17 21.60
CA TRP A 59 10.66 -12.65 20.78
C TRP A 59 11.15 -13.21 19.45
N THR A 60 10.47 -14.25 18.96
CA THR A 60 10.64 -14.79 17.62
C THR A 60 9.32 -14.73 16.88
N PHE A 61 9.35 -14.18 15.67
CA PHE A 61 8.17 -14.04 14.81
C PHE A 61 8.26 -15.02 13.65
N HIS A 62 7.24 -15.85 13.51
CA HIS A 62 7.02 -16.67 12.33
C HIS A 62 5.98 -15.96 11.46
N VAL A 63 6.40 -15.52 10.27
CA VAL A 63 5.57 -14.73 9.37
C VAL A 63 5.33 -15.54 8.10
N THR A 64 4.08 -15.61 7.67
CA THR A 64 3.70 -16.15 6.36
C THR A 64 3.29 -14.99 5.47
N VAL A 65 3.94 -14.89 4.33
CA VAL A 65 3.71 -13.85 3.32
C VAL A 65 3.22 -14.53 2.04
N THR A 66 2.22 -13.94 1.39
CA THR A 66 1.81 -14.32 0.03
C THR A 66 2.24 -13.24 -0.94
N HIS A 67 2.72 -13.66 -2.10
CA HIS A 67 3.18 -12.78 -3.17
C HIS A 67 2.86 -13.43 -4.52
N PRO A 68 2.39 -12.67 -5.52
CA PRO A 68 2.04 -13.25 -6.83
C PRO A 68 3.27 -13.61 -7.67
N ASP A 69 4.43 -13.01 -7.39
CA ASP A 69 5.68 -13.39 -8.08
C ASP A 69 6.10 -14.81 -7.68
N THR A 70 6.55 -15.57 -8.67
CA THR A 70 7.10 -16.92 -8.51
C THR A 70 8.60 -16.97 -8.81
N GLY A 71 9.17 -15.85 -9.25
CA GLY A 71 10.60 -15.65 -9.51
C GLY A 71 11.31 -14.88 -8.40
N TRP A 72 12.29 -14.07 -8.80
CA TRP A 72 13.10 -13.20 -7.93
C TRP A 72 13.09 -11.74 -8.40
N ASP A 73 12.12 -11.38 -9.26
CA ASP A 73 12.05 -10.06 -9.86
C ASP A 73 11.48 -9.03 -8.88
N ASP A 74 10.71 -9.51 -7.90
CA ASP A 74 10.04 -8.69 -6.91
C ASP A 74 10.23 -9.28 -5.51
N TYR A 75 11.32 -8.87 -4.84
CA TYR A 75 11.70 -9.33 -3.51
C TYR A 75 11.76 -8.16 -2.52
N ALA A 76 11.31 -8.41 -1.29
CA ALA A 76 11.46 -7.46 -0.19
C ALA A 76 12.83 -7.63 0.47
N ASN A 77 13.54 -6.51 0.66
CA ASN A 77 14.85 -6.46 1.32
C ASN A 77 14.78 -5.93 2.77
N GLY A 78 13.60 -5.65 3.30
CA GLY A 78 13.43 -5.11 4.66
C GLY A 78 12.10 -5.49 5.30
N TRP A 79 12.06 -5.41 6.63
CA TRP A 79 10.87 -5.56 7.48
C TRP A 79 11.08 -4.75 8.77
N ASP A 80 9.99 -4.26 9.35
CA ASP A 80 9.99 -3.47 10.58
C ASP A 80 9.12 -4.14 11.65
N VAL A 81 9.52 -4.03 12.92
CA VAL A 81 8.62 -4.28 14.06
C VAL A 81 8.17 -2.95 14.62
N VAL A 82 6.87 -2.70 14.57
CA VAL A 82 6.29 -1.43 15.00
C VAL A 82 5.58 -1.61 16.33
N LEU A 83 5.97 -0.83 17.33
CA LEU A 83 5.30 -0.74 18.61
C LEU A 83 3.95 -0.01 18.48
N PRO A 84 3.02 -0.16 19.44
CA PRO A 84 1.72 0.51 19.38
C PRO A 84 1.77 2.03 19.30
N ASP A 85 2.87 2.66 19.71
CA ASP A 85 3.10 4.10 19.62
C ASP A 85 3.70 4.55 18.28
N GLY A 86 3.97 3.62 17.35
CA GLY A 86 4.55 3.88 16.05
C GLY A 86 6.08 3.79 15.99
N THR A 87 6.74 3.49 17.10
CA THR A 87 8.21 3.31 17.13
C THR A 87 8.61 2.04 16.39
N VAL A 88 9.64 2.11 15.55
CA VAL A 88 10.27 0.97 14.88
C VAL A 88 11.47 0.48 15.70
N ILE A 89 11.59 -0.83 15.92
CA ILE A 89 12.70 -1.49 16.66
C ILE A 89 13.50 -2.47 15.81
#